data_AF-A0A6N9Q7W0-F1
#
_entry.id   AF-A0A6N9Q7W0-F1
#
_cell.length_a   1.000
_cell.length_b   1.000
_cell.length_c   1.000
_cell.angle_alpha   90.00
_cell.angle_beta   90.00
_cell.angle_gamma   90.00
#
_symmetry.space_group_name_H-M   'P 1'
#
loop_
_entity.id
_entity.type
_entity.pdbx_description
1 polymer ?
#
loop_
_entity_poly.entity_id
_entity_poly.type
_entity_poly.pdbx_seq_one_letter_code
_entity_poly.pdbx_strand_id
1 'polypeptide(L)' 'MEKNRVAQRIRAYRKLKGYTQNELAVKIGISISKLGSIERGSIKPDEKTIQLISEALYIDADELKSEL' A
#
# COMPACT_ATOMS: atom_id res chain seq x y z
N MET A 1 8.71 6.22 17.85
CA MET A 1 8.39 5.08 16.97
C MET A 1 8.18 5.63 15.59
N GLU A 2 9.10 5.34 14.67
CA GLU A 2 9.03 5.81 13.31
C GLU A 2 7.73 5.29 12.67
N LYS A 3 6.76 6.19 12.50
CA LYS A 3 5.52 5.89 11.78
C LYS A 3 5.94 5.39 10.41
N ASN A 4 5.65 4.13 10.10
CA ASN A 4 5.97 3.53 8.80
C ASN A 4 5.27 4.35 7.69
N ARG A 5 5.99 5.33 7.12
CA ARG A 5 5.44 6.33 6.19
C ARG A 5 4.86 5.66 4.96
N VAL A 6 5.54 4.62 4.46
CA VAL A 6 5.06 3.78 3.34
C VAL A 6 3.68 3.20 3.64
N ALA A 7 3.49 2.59 4.82
CA ALA A 7 2.21 2.02 5.22
C ALA A 7 1.08 3.08 5.23
N GLN A 8 1.37 4.28 5.72
CA GLN A 8 0.42 5.38 5.77
C GLN A 8 0.08 5.91 4.37
N ARG A 9 1.08 6.03 3.48
CA ARG A 9 0.88 6.46 2.09
C ARG A 9 0.07 5.45 1.29
N ILE A 10 0.35 4.14 1.43
CA ILE A 10 -0.47 3.08 0.81
C ILE A 10 -1.94 3.24 1.22
N ARG A 11 -2.20 3.37 2.53
CA ARG A 11 -3.56 3.54 3.05
C ARG A 11 -4.22 4.83 2.54
N ALA A 12 -3.47 5.93 2.51
CA ALA A 12 -3.96 7.23 2.06
C ALA A 12 -4.33 7.21 0.58
N TYR A 13 -3.42 6.75 -0.29
CA TYR A 13 -3.68 6.64 -1.72
C TYR A 13 -4.79 5.63 -2.03
N ARG A 14 -4.86 4.49 -1.32
CA ARG A 14 -5.98 3.55 -1.47
C ARG A 14 -7.33 4.24 -1.22
N LYS A 15 -7.44 4.99 -0.12
CA LYS A 15 -8.65 5.75 0.21
C LYS A 15 -8.93 6.86 -0.80
N LEU A 16 -7.91 7.57 -1.26
CA LEU A 16 -8.03 8.62 -2.28
C LEU A 16 -8.59 8.08 -3.60
N LYS A 17 -8.22 6.84 -3.96
CA LYS A 17 -8.72 6.13 -5.15
C LYS A 17 -10.09 5.46 -4.93
N GLY A 18 -10.68 5.58 -3.73
CA GLY A 18 -12.00 5.02 -3.42
C GLY A 18 -12.02 3.50 -3.16
N TYR A 19 -10.85 2.85 -3.09
CA TYR A 19 -10.79 1.40 -2.90
C TYR A 19 -10.97 1.00 -1.43
N THR A 20 -11.75 -0.04 -1.19
CA THR A 20 -11.72 -0.86 0.04
C THR A 20 -10.41 -1.66 0.12
N GLN A 21 -10.08 -2.18 1.30
CA GLN A 21 -8.93 -3.11 1.42
C GLN A 21 -9.16 -4.38 0.60
N ASN A 22 -10.39 -4.87 0.53
CA ASN A 22 -10.70 -6.07 -0.26
C ASN A 22 -10.43 -5.85 -1.75
N GLU A 23 -10.90 -4.74 -2.31
CA GLU A 23 -10.72 -4.43 -3.74
C GLU A 23 -9.24 -4.28 -4.10
N LEU A 24 -8.46 -3.53 -3.30
CA LEU A 24 -7.03 -3.40 -3.57
C LEU A 24 -6.32 -4.75 -3.43
N ALA A 25 -6.65 -5.54 -2.40
CA ALA A 25 -6.04 -6.85 -2.16
C ALA A 25 -6.30 -7.82 -3.32
N VAL A 26 -7.54 -7.86 -3.83
CA VAL A 26 -7.90 -8.62 -5.04
C VAL A 26 -7.12 -8.13 -6.25
N LYS A 27 -7.02 -6.81 -6.46
CA LYS A 27 -6.33 -6.20 -7.61
C LYS A 27 -4.83 -6.53 -7.66
N ILE A 28 -4.18 -6.67 -6.51
CA ILE A 28 -2.73 -6.99 -6.41
C ILE A 28 -2.45 -8.46 -6.07
N GLY A 29 -3.49 -9.30 -5.98
CA GLY A 29 -3.33 -10.74 -5.76
C GLY A 29 -2.81 -11.13 -4.37
N ILE A 30 -3.21 -10.42 -3.31
CA ILE A 30 -2.87 -10.78 -1.92
C ILE A 30 -4.10 -10.92 -1.04
N SER A 31 -3.95 -11.50 0.15
CA SER A 31 -5.04 -11.54 1.12
C SER A 31 -5.33 -10.16 1.72
N ILE A 32 -6.60 -9.89 2.02
CA ILE A 32 -7.04 -8.68 2.72
C ILE A 32 -6.28 -8.49 4.05
N SER A 33 -6.00 -9.59 4.76
CA SER A 33 -5.24 -9.58 6.02
C SER A 33 -3.79 -9.14 5.80
N LYS A 34 -3.13 -9.59 4.72
CA LYS A 34 -1.76 -9.15 4.37
C LYS A 34 -1.74 -7.66 4.04
N LEU A 35 -2.70 -7.17 3.23
CA LEU A 35 -2.82 -5.73 2.95
C LEU A 35 -3.07 -4.93 4.23
N GLY A 36 -3.96 -5.39 5.10
CA GLY A 36 -4.25 -4.71 6.37
C GLY A 36 -3.03 -4.64 7.29
N SER A 37 -2.20 -5.67 7.34
CA SER A 37 -0.94 -5.68 8.08
C SER A 37 0.10 -4.73 7.48
N ILE A 38 0.16 -4.64 6.15
CA ILE A 38 1.00 -3.64 5.45
C ILE A 38 0.55 -2.23 5.82
N GLU A 39 -0.73 -1.91 5.73
CA GLU A 39 -1.26 -0.56 6.01
C GLU A 39 -1.18 -0.12 7.47
N ARG A 40 -1.11 -1.09 8.40
CA ARG A 40 -0.82 -0.81 9.82
C ARG A 40 0.68 -0.72 10.12
N GLY A 41 1.53 -1.06 9.15
CA GLY A 41 2.99 -1.07 9.30
C GLY A 41 3.52 -2.26 10.10
N SER A 42 2.71 -3.28 10.37
CA SER A 42 3.15 -4.50 11.07
C SER A 42 3.92 -5.46 10.16
N ILE A 43 3.76 -5.31 8.84
CA ILE A 43 4.55 -6.03 7.82
C ILE A 43 5.09 -4.98 6.84
N LYS A 44 6.39 -5.06 6.52
CA LYS A 44 6.99 -4.27 5.45
C LYS A 44 6.69 -4.95 4.10
N PRO A 45 6.10 -4.25 3.11
CA PRO A 45 5.96 -4.79 1.77
C PRO A 45 7.34 -4.94 1.11
N ASP A 46 7.50 -5.99 0.30
CA ASP A 46 8.67 -6.13 -0.57
C ASP A 46 8.52 -5.23 -1.82
N GLU A 47 9.60 -5.12 -2.59
CA GLU A 47 9.66 -4.26 -3.78
C GLU A 47 8.60 -4.64 -4.82
N LYS A 48 8.35 -5.95 -5.02
CA LYS A 48 7.31 -6.45 -5.91
C LYS A 48 5.91 -6.00 -5.44
N THR A 49 5.64 -6.06 -4.14
CA THR A 49 4.37 -5.63 -3.56
C THR A 49 4.21 -4.12 -3.69
N ILE A 50 5.27 -3.34 -3.49
CA ILE A 50 5.25 -1.88 -3.72
C ILE A 50 4.86 -1.59 -5.18
N GLN A 51 5.49 -2.27 -6.14
CA GLN A 51 5.24 -2.09 -7.56
C GLN A 51 3.79 -2.44 -7.94
N LEU A 52 3.26 -3.56 -7.44
CA LEU A 52 1.87 -3.94 -7.68
C LEU A 52 0.89 -2.93 -7.08
N ILE A 53 1.19 -2.40 -5.89
CA ILE A 53 0.35 -1.38 -5.24
C ILE A 53 0.40 -0.07 -6.02
N SER A 54 1.58 0.40 -6.45
CA SER A 54 1.72 1.64 -7.21
C SER A 54 0.97 1.58 -8.54
N GLU A 55 1.09 0.47 -9.27
CA GLU A 55 0.32 0.19 -10.49
C GLU A 55 -1.19 0.17 -10.24
N ALA A 56 -1.63 -0.53 -9.18
CA ALA A 56 -3.04 -0.61 -8.84
C ALA A 56 -3.66 0.75 -8.45
N LEU A 57 -2.86 1.64 -7.86
CA LEU A 57 -3.25 2.97 -7.42
C LEU A 57 -2.98 4.07 -8.47
N TYR A 58 -2.36 3.72 -9.60
CA TYR A 58 -1.97 4.66 -10.66
C TYR A 58 -1.13 5.82 -10.11
N ILE A 59 -0.03 5.48 -9.45
CA ILE A 59 0.98 6.41 -8.93
C ILE A 59 2.38 5.82 -9.17
N ASP A 60 3.41 6.65 -9.09
CA ASP A 60 4.79 6.17 -9.10
C ASP A 60 5.10 5.35 -7.83
N ALA A 61 5.97 4.34 -7.91
CA ALA A 61 6.44 3.61 -6.74
C ALA A 61 7.18 4.53 -5.75
N ASP A 62 7.86 5.56 -6.25
CA ASP A 62 8.55 6.56 -5.43
C ASP A 62 7.55 7.45 -4.66
N GLU A 63 6.31 7.58 -5.13
CA GLU A 63 5.22 8.20 -4.36
C GLU A 63 4.76 7.35 -3.17
N LEU A 64 5.21 6.11 -3.03
CA LEU A 64 5.02 5.33 -1.80
C LEU A 64 6.23 5.41 -0.88
N LYS A 65 7.43 5.57 -1.44
CA LYS A 65 8.72 5.50 -0.73
C LYS A 65 9.28 6.86 -0.31
N SER A 66 8.96 7.92 -1.05
CA SER A 66 9.53 9.25 -0.85
C SER A 66 9.37 9.72 0.60
N GLU A 67 10.49 10.20 1.12
CA GLU A 67 10.62 10.91 2.38
C GLU A 67 10.62 12.40 2.06
N LEU A 68 9.45 13.04 2.09
CA LEU A 68 9.40 14.50 2.19
C LEU A 68 9.78 14.96 3.60
#